data_AF-A0A2H0UKV5-F1
#
_entry.id   AF-A0A2H0UKV5-F1
#
_cell.length_a   1.000
_cell.length_b   1.000
_cell.length_c   1.000
_cell.angle_alpha   90.00
_cell.angle_beta   90.00
_cell.angle_gamma   90.00
#
_symmetry.space_group_name_H-M   'P 1'
#
loop_
_entity.id
_entity.type
_entity.pdbx_description
1 polymer ?
#
loop_
_entity_poly.entity_id
_entity_poly.type
_entity_poly.pdbx_seq_one_letter_code
_entity_poly.pdbx_strand_id
1 'polypeptide(L)'
;MAKKRKKAKRTIDDFIEADTLRGVWAVLLMALATFLTLAAFGVGGILGGTLFNLLSTLLGVGYILLPLSVLLFAIILFRSLQGEIGILKIISSGIFLLSTLGLVSIIFPGRGGLIGSTVSKPLIAGIDIVASVLFLIAFTIISLLIAFDVHPGLLFASIKEYLGREKNEESEIDDDYEEEYEDEEIDGDEEDEDYEEEDGVEEEEPKKTGFWNIAKKQEEEEMNIISTFSGDYEPPPISLLGKNKGKPSSGDIKANMNIIKRTLQNFGIEVEMDEVSVGPTVTRYSMKPAEGVRLARIVALHSNLELALAASPVRIEAPIPGKSLVGIEVPNTARTTLGLAPILSSDEFTQSEKSLLMALGTSISGTPHYGNLARMPHLLIAGATGAGKSVTIHNLILSLLYRLGQKGLS
;
A
#
# COMPACT_ATOMS: atom_id res chain seq x y z
N MET A 1 -43.69 23.30 -8.79
CA MET A 1 -43.31 22.94 -7.40
C MET A 1 -42.44 21.69 -7.44
N ALA A 2 -41.13 21.79 -7.19
CA ALA A 2 -40.24 20.63 -7.07
C ALA A 2 -39.28 20.85 -5.90
N LYS A 3 -39.41 19.99 -4.89
CA LYS A 3 -38.79 20.10 -3.57
C LYS A 3 -37.31 19.69 -3.65
N LYS A 4 -36.40 20.68 -3.65
CA LYS A 4 -34.94 20.50 -3.56
C LYS A 4 -34.59 19.73 -2.27
N ARG A 5 -34.10 18.50 -2.39
CA ARG A 5 -33.44 17.77 -1.29
C ARG A 5 -32.07 18.42 -1.04
N LYS A 6 -31.95 19.17 0.07
CA LYS A 6 -30.67 19.65 0.60
C LYS A 6 -29.85 18.44 1.07
N LYS A 7 -28.69 18.17 0.46
CA LYS A 7 -27.66 17.30 1.06
C LYS A 7 -27.05 18.09 2.23
N ALA A 8 -27.30 17.62 3.45
CA ALA A 8 -26.68 18.17 4.65
C ALA A 8 -25.16 18.01 4.57
N LYS A 9 -24.44 19.09 4.88
CA LYS A 9 -22.99 19.16 4.93
C LYS A 9 -22.57 18.49 6.24
N ARG A 10 -22.06 17.26 6.19
CA ARG A 10 -21.59 16.55 7.38
C ARG A 10 -20.31 17.21 7.89
N THR A 11 -20.29 17.56 9.16
CA THR A 11 -19.20 18.27 9.85
C THR A 11 -18.07 17.31 10.25
N ILE A 12 -16.88 17.83 10.55
CA ILE A 12 -15.72 17.03 11.02
C ILE A 12 -16.07 16.27 12.31
N ASP A 13 -16.90 16.86 13.16
CA ASP A 13 -17.45 16.20 14.35
C ASP A 13 -18.28 14.95 13.99
N ASP A 14 -19.04 14.96 12.89
CA ASP A 14 -19.80 13.79 12.41
C ASP A 14 -18.85 12.65 11.96
N PHE A 15 -17.62 12.98 11.55
CA PHE A 15 -16.62 12.01 11.12
C PHE A 15 -15.96 11.34 12.33
N ILE A 16 -15.60 12.15 13.34
CA ILE A 16 -15.07 11.66 14.62
C ILE A 16 -16.12 10.81 15.36
N GLU A 17 -17.39 11.20 15.31
CA GLU A 17 -18.49 10.45 15.90
C GLU A 17 -18.71 9.10 15.18
N ALA A 18 -18.65 9.07 13.85
CA ALA A 18 -18.86 7.84 13.07
C ALA A 18 -17.75 6.80 13.28
N ASP A 19 -16.49 7.21 13.31
CA ASP A 19 -15.37 6.27 13.49
C ASP A 19 -15.25 5.80 14.94
N THR A 20 -15.52 6.67 15.91
CA THR A 20 -15.60 6.28 17.32
C THR A 20 -16.76 5.29 17.54
N LEU A 21 -17.93 5.55 16.94
CA LEU A 21 -19.09 4.66 17.03
C LEU A 21 -18.79 3.28 16.43
N ARG A 22 -18.08 3.21 15.28
CA ARG A 22 -17.64 1.94 14.68
C ARG A 22 -16.67 1.19 15.58
N GLY A 23 -15.71 1.88 16.18
CA GLY A 23 -14.78 1.30 17.16
C GLY A 23 -15.53 0.73 18.37
N VAL A 24 -16.51 1.46 18.90
CA VAL A 24 -17.38 1.00 19.99
C VAL A 24 -18.14 -0.27 19.59
N TRP A 25 -18.76 -0.30 18.40
CA TRP A 25 -19.44 -1.50 17.91
C TRP A 25 -18.49 -2.69 17.74
N ALA A 26 -17.27 -2.48 17.24
CA ALA A 26 -16.27 -3.55 17.10
C ALA A 26 -15.88 -4.15 18.46
N VAL A 27 -15.65 -3.30 19.48
CA VAL A 27 -15.35 -3.74 20.85
C VAL A 27 -16.52 -4.48 21.47
N LEU A 28 -17.76 -4.01 21.28
CA LEU A 28 -18.96 -4.69 21.74
C LEU A 28 -19.14 -6.06 21.08
N LEU A 29 -18.86 -6.17 19.78
CA LEU A 29 -18.93 -7.44 19.05
C LEU A 29 -17.83 -8.42 19.49
N MET A 30 -16.63 -7.94 19.77
CA MET A 30 -15.58 -8.77 20.37
C MET A 30 -16.00 -9.29 21.74
N ALA A 31 -16.54 -8.43 22.61
CA ALA A 31 -17.05 -8.83 23.92
C ALA A 31 -18.20 -9.85 23.78
N LEU A 32 -19.09 -9.67 22.80
CA LEU A 32 -20.14 -10.62 22.49
C LEU A 32 -19.59 -11.97 22.01
N ALA A 33 -18.60 -11.97 21.11
CA ALA A 33 -17.96 -13.21 20.65
C ALA A 33 -17.31 -13.96 21.81
N THR A 34 -16.59 -13.26 22.70
CA THR A 34 -16.03 -13.86 23.91
C THR A 34 -17.12 -14.40 24.83
N PHE A 35 -18.20 -13.66 25.04
CA PHE A 35 -19.33 -14.10 25.87
C PHE A 35 -20.01 -15.35 25.29
N LEU A 36 -20.22 -15.42 23.97
CA LEU A 36 -20.78 -16.60 23.31
C LEU A 36 -19.85 -17.81 23.43
N THR A 37 -18.54 -17.61 23.32
CA THR A 37 -17.56 -18.69 23.58
C THR A 37 -17.66 -19.17 25.02
N LEU A 38 -17.67 -18.27 26.02
CA LEU A 38 -17.80 -18.62 27.43
C LEU A 38 -19.14 -19.32 27.75
N ALA A 39 -20.21 -18.95 27.06
CA ALA A 39 -21.51 -19.60 27.17
C ALA A 39 -21.46 -21.07 26.72
N ALA A 40 -20.69 -21.39 25.66
CA ALA A 40 -20.46 -22.78 25.24
C ALA A 40 -19.71 -23.62 26.29
N PHE A 41 -18.83 -22.99 27.09
CA PHE A 41 -18.11 -23.66 28.18
C PHE A 41 -18.90 -23.68 29.51
N GLY A 42 -20.13 -23.18 29.54
CA GLY A 42 -20.96 -23.14 30.75
C GLY A 42 -20.57 -22.08 31.78
N VAL A 43 -19.66 -21.16 31.41
CA VAL A 43 -19.12 -20.12 32.32
C VAL A 43 -19.97 -18.83 32.30
N GLY A 44 -20.91 -18.70 31.37
CA GLY A 44 -21.69 -17.47 31.16
C GLY A 44 -22.87 -17.21 32.12
N GLY A 45 -22.99 -17.96 33.22
CA GLY A 45 -24.12 -17.85 34.17
C GLY A 45 -25.48 -18.18 33.56
N ILE A 46 -26.58 -17.77 34.21
CA ILE A 46 -27.96 -18.05 33.77
C ILE A 46 -28.22 -17.50 32.35
N LEU A 47 -27.74 -16.30 32.08
CA LEU A 47 -27.90 -15.66 30.77
C LEU A 47 -27.12 -16.41 29.68
N GLY A 48 -25.88 -16.80 29.93
CA GLY A 48 -25.08 -17.58 28.99
C GLY A 48 -25.68 -18.97 28.73
N GLY A 49 -26.15 -19.66 29.77
CA GLY A 49 -26.76 -20.99 29.63
C GLY A 49 -28.07 -20.96 28.83
N THR A 50 -28.95 -19.99 29.10
CA THR A 50 -30.20 -19.81 28.33
C THR A 50 -29.92 -19.45 26.88
N LEU A 51 -28.98 -18.55 26.64
CA LEU A 51 -28.56 -18.13 25.31
C LEU A 51 -27.91 -19.28 24.52
N PHE A 52 -27.03 -20.06 25.15
CA PHE A 52 -26.43 -21.24 24.56
C PHE A 52 -27.47 -22.29 24.18
N ASN A 53 -28.42 -22.60 25.08
CA ASN A 53 -29.50 -23.55 24.77
C ASN A 53 -30.35 -23.08 23.59
N LEU A 54 -30.72 -21.80 23.54
CA LEU A 54 -31.47 -21.24 22.40
C LEU A 54 -30.67 -21.34 21.10
N LEU A 55 -29.43 -20.83 21.08
CA LEU A 55 -28.61 -20.78 19.88
C LEU A 55 -28.14 -22.16 19.42
N SER A 56 -27.87 -23.09 20.33
CA SER A 56 -27.53 -24.47 20.00
C SER A 56 -28.72 -25.24 19.41
N THR A 57 -29.97 -24.92 19.77
CA THR A 57 -31.13 -25.48 19.05
C THR A 57 -31.24 -24.96 17.61
N LEU A 58 -30.89 -23.69 17.39
CA LEU A 58 -30.91 -23.06 16.06
C LEU A 58 -29.75 -23.49 15.16
N LEU A 59 -28.55 -23.58 15.72
CA LEU A 59 -27.28 -23.76 15.00
C LEU A 59 -26.68 -25.16 15.16
N GLY A 60 -27.17 -25.94 16.13
CA GLY A 60 -26.63 -27.25 16.46
C GLY A 60 -25.18 -27.18 16.94
N VAL A 61 -24.38 -28.16 16.51
CA VAL A 61 -22.92 -28.20 16.72
C VAL A 61 -22.22 -27.03 16.01
N GLY A 62 -22.88 -26.45 15.01
CA GLY A 62 -22.45 -25.23 14.32
C GLY A 62 -22.43 -23.98 15.21
N TYR A 63 -22.92 -24.05 16.46
CA TYR A 63 -22.79 -22.95 17.43
C TYR A 63 -21.37 -22.41 17.54
N ILE A 64 -20.34 -23.28 17.47
CA ILE A 64 -18.92 -22.88 17.58
C ILE A 64 -18.52 -21.90 16.47
N LEU A 65 -19.19 -21.94 15.31
CA LEU A 65 -18.92 -21.04 14.19
C LEU A 65 -19.50 -19.64 14.41
N LEU A 66 -20.49 -19.50 15.29
CA LEU A 66 -21.12 -18.20 15.56
C LEU A 66 -20.15 -17.21 16.23
N PRO A 67 -19.46 -17.52 17.36
CA PRO A 67 -18.43 -16.65 17.89
C PRO A 67 -17.35 -16.29 16.87
N LEU A 68 -16.93 -17.25 16.04
CA LEU A 68 -15.93 -17.03 15.00
C LEU A 68 -16.41 -16.04 13.93
N SER A 69 -17.67 -16.17 13.48
CA SER A 69 -18.26 -15.25 12.50
C SER A 69 -18.43 -13.83 13.06
N VAL A 70 -18.82 -13.70 14.33
CA VAL A 70 -18.96 -12.41 15.02
C VAL A 70 -17.60 -11.76 15.20
N LEU A 71 -16.58 -12.55 15.53
CA LEU A 71 -15.20 -12.08 15.65
C LEU A 71 -14.64 -11.64 14.29
N LEU A 72 -14.91 -12.39 13.22
CA LEU A 72 -14.57 -12.01 11.85
C LEU A 72 -15.23 -10.68 11.49
N PHE A 73 -16.52 -10.49 11.83
CA PHE A 73 -17.22 -9.23 11.60
C PHE A 73 -16.61 -8.06 12.41
N ALA A 74 -16.21 -8.30 13.65
CA ALA A 74 -15.53 -7.30 14.46
C ALA A 74 -14.17 -6.88 13.87
N ILE A 75 -13.40 -7.82 13.33
CA ILE A 75 -12.12 -7.54 12.64
C ILE A 75 -12.36 -6.70 11.38
N ILE A 76 -13.39 -7.01 10.59
CA ILE A 76 -13.78 -6.21 9.41
C ILE A 76 -14.08 -4.77 9.83
N LEU A 77 -14.88 -4.58 10.88
CA LEU A 77 -15.22 -3.26 11.40
C LEU A 77 -13.98 -2.50 11.88
N PHE A 78 -13.06 -3.17 12.56
CA PHE A 78 -11.83 -2.57 13.07
C PHE A 78 -10.87 -2.16 11.95
N ARG A 79 -10.69 -3.01 10.93
CA ARG A 79 -9.88 -2.70 9.75
C ARG A 79 -10.46 -1.55 8.92
N SER A 80 -11.76 -1.35 8.99
CA SER A 80 -12.43 -0.25 8.30
C SER A 80 -12.26 1.11 8.98
N LEU A 81 -11.57 1.23 10.11
CA LEU A 81 -11.22 2.54 10.69
C LEU A 81 -10.35 3.39 9.75
N GLN A 82 -9.81 2.81 8.67
CA GLN A 82 -9.02 3.50 7.64
C GLN A 82 -9.73 3.57 6.26
N GLY A 83 -10.99 3.12 6.12
CA GLY A 83 -11.69 3.07 4.82
C GLY A 83 -13.23 2.96 4.91
N GLU A 84 -13.94 3.00 3.77
CA GLU A 84 -15.39 2.80 3.75
C GLU A 84 -15.75 1.31 3.91
N ILE A 85 -16.66 0.98 4.85
CA ILE A 85 -17.25 -0.35 4.92
C ILE A 85 -18.15 -0.54 3.70
N GLY A 86 -17.66 -1.27 2.69
CA GLY A 86 -18.53 -1.78 1.65
C GLY A 86 -19.58 -2.69 2.28
N ILE A 87 -20.87 -2.45 2.00
CA ILE A 87 -22.00 -3.30 2.42
C ILE A 87 -21.71 -4.79 2.12
N LEU A 88 -20.97 -5.03 1.03
CA LEU A 88 -20.52 -6.36 0.61
C LEU A 88 -19.71 -7.11 1.69
N LYS A 89 -18.89 -6.43 2.51
CA LYS A 89 -18.10 -7.05 3.59
C LYS A 89 -18.96 -7.48 4.78
N ILE A 90 -20.06 -6.76 5.02
CA ILE A 90 -21.05 -7.13 6.05
C ILE A 90 -21.82 -8.37 5.58
N ILE A 91 -22.27 -8.34 4.32
CA ILE A 91 -22.99 -9.46 3.71
C ILE A 91 -22.11 -10.71 3.67
N SER A 92 -20.80 -10.57 3.38
CA SER A 92 -19.90 -11.72 3.31
C SER A 92 -19.74 -12.44 4.65
N SER A 93 -19.69 -11.73 5.79
CA SER A 93 -19.68 -12.37 7.12
C SER A 93 -20.95 -13.20 7.38
N GLY A 94 -22.12 -12.71 6.94
CA GLY A 94 -23.37 -13.46 7.01
C GLY A 94 -23.39 -14.69 6.09
N ILE A 95 -22.90 -14.54 4.86
CA ILE A 95 -22.77 -15.65 3.90
C ILE A 95 -21.81 -16.71 4.45
N PHE A 96 -20.69 -16.31 5.05
CA PHE A 96 -19.72 -17.20 5.68
C PHE A 96 -20.37 -18.08 6.75
N LEU A 97 -21.18 -17.47 7.64
CA LEU A 97 -21.89 -18.22 8.68
C LEU A 97 -22.90 -19.20 8.07
N LEU A 98 -23.69 -18.76 7.08
CA LEU A 98 -24.69 -19.63 6.45
C LEU A 98 -24.05 -20.80 5.67
N SER A 99 -22.98 -20.54 4.91
CA SER A 99 -22.29 -21.55 4.12
C SER A 99 -21.64 -22.60 5.00
N THR A 100 -20.97 -22.18 6.09
CA THR A 100 -20.32 -23.09 7.04
C THR A 100 -21.34 -23.89 7.86
N LEU A 101 -22.47 -23.31 8.27
CA LEU A 101 -23.56 -24.05 8.92
C LEU A 101 -24.21 -25.07 7.99
N GLY A 102 -24.39 -24.72 6.71
CA GLY A 102 -24.83 -25.65 5.69
C GLY A 102 -23.87 -26.85 5.57
N LEU A 103 -22.57 -26.58 5.56
CA LEU A 103 -21.53 -27.61 5.50
C LEU A 103 -21.56 -28.53 6.73
N VAL A 104 -21.69 -27.96 7.93
CA VAL A 104 -21.84 -28.73 9.19
C VAL A 104 -23.08 -29.62 9.13
N SER A 105 -24.19 -29.15 8.56
CA SER A 105 -25.41 -29.96 8.42
C SER A 105 -25.26 -31.15 7.47
N ILE A 106 -24.37 -31.06 6.48
CA ILE A 106 -24.09 -32.17 5.56
C ILE A 106 -23.10 -33.16 6.20
N ILE A 107 -22.03 -32.66 6.81
CA ILE A 107 -20.99 -33.49 7.44
C ILE A 107 -21.51 -34.21 8.69
N PHE A 108 -22.36 -33.55 9.48
CA PHE A 108 -22.95 -34.10 10.70
C PHE A 108 -24.49 -34.09 10.59
N PRO A 109 -25.08 -35.09 9.92
CA PRO A 109 -26.52 -35.20 9.76
C PRO A 109 -27.26 -35.15 11.10
N GLY A 110 -28.31 -34.34 11.18
CA GLY A 110 -29.10 -34.16 12.41
C GLY A 110 -28.46 -33.29 13.49
N ARG A 111 -27.22 -32.82 13.29
CA ARG A 111 -26.48 -31.97 14.25
C ARG A 111 -26.18 -30.56 13.75
N GLY A 112 -26.57 -30.20 12.52
CA GLY A 112 -26.39 -28.86 11.93
C GLY A 112 -27.42 -27.79 12.31
N GLY A 113 -28.35 -28.11 13.22
CA GLY A 113 -29.40 -27.18 13.66
C GLY A 113 -30.46 -26.86 12.58
N LEU A 114 -31.42 -26.01 12.97
CA LEU A 114 -32.49 -25.54 12.08
C LEU A 114 -31.93 -24.73 10.90
N ILE A 115 -30.98 -23.84 11.15
CA ILE A 115 -30.43 -22.95 10.11
C ILE A 115 -29.61 -23.76 9.09
N GLY A 116 -28.69 -24.61 9.56
CA GLY A 116 -27.86 -25.43 8.66
C GLY A 116 -28.70 -26.39 7.82
N SER A 117 -29.76 -26.96 8.38
CA SER A 117 -30.67 -27.84 7.63
C SER A 117 -31.55 -27.07 6.63
N THR A 118 -31.92 -25.83 6.93
CA THR A 118 -32.68 -24.98 6.00
C THR A 118 -31.83 -24.53 4.82
N VAL A 119 -30.53 -24.30 5.04
CA VAL A 119 -29.58 -23.96 3.98
C VAL A 119 -29.21 -25.18 3.12
N SER A 120 -28.93 -26.33 3.74
CA SER A 120 -28.40 -27.50 3.02
C SER A 120 -29.47 -28.30 2.26
N LYS A 121 -30.68 -28.49 2.81
CA LYS A 121 -31.75 -29.28 2.16
C LYS A 121 -32.12 -28.83 0.74
N PRO A 122 -32.38 -27.54 0.45
CA PRO A 122 -32.73 -27.14 -0.92
C PRO A 122 -31.55 -27.32 -1.89
N LEU A 123 -30.32 -27.13 -1.42
CA LEU A 123 -29.11 -27.39 -2.21
C LEU A 123 -29.02 -28.87 -2.58
N ILE A 124 -29.11 -29.76 -1.60
CA ILE A 124 -29.03 -31.21 -1.83
C ILE A 124 -30.15 -31.69 -2.75
N ALA A 125 -31.37 -31.17 -2.55
CA ALA A 125 -32.52 -31.52 -3.39
C ALA A 125 -32.37 -31.05 -4.85
N GLY A 126 -31.62 -29.98 -5.09
CA GLY A 126 -31.43 -29.42 -6.44
C GLY A 126 -30.24 -30.01 -7.20
N ILE A 127 -29.10 -30.20 -6.53
CA ILE A 127 -27.80 -30.49 -7.19
C ILE A 127 -27.05 -31.68 -6.57
N ASP A 128 -27.68 -32.47 -5.70
CA ASP A 128 -27.10 -33.60 -4.98
C ASP A 128 -26.02 -33.20 -3.93
N ILE A 129 -25.64 -34.16 -3.07
CA ILE A 129 -24.79 -33.94 -1.89
C ILE A 129 -23.38 -33.45 -2.30
N VAL A 130 -22.76 -34.09 -3.29
CA VAL A 130 -21.38 -33.80 -3.69
C VAL A 130 -21.25 -32.37 -4.22
N ALA A 131 -22.14 -31.96 -5.13
CA ALA A 131 -22.11 -30.60 -5.65
C ALA A 131 -22.47 -29.59 -4.57
N SER A 132 -23.44 -29.90 -3.69
CA SER A 132 -23.81 -29.02 -2.57
C SER A 132 -22.62 -28.70 -1.66
N VAL A 133 -21.79 -29.69 -1.35
CA VAL A 133 -20.55 -29.50 -0.58
C VAL A 133 -19.58 -28.58 -1.31
N LEU A 134 -19.36 -28.79 -2.61
CA LEU A 134 -18.47 -27.95 -3.42
C LEU A 134 -18.92 -26.49 -3.44
N PHE A 135 -20.21 -26.22 -3.67
CA PHE A 135 -20.74 -24.86 -3.66
C PHE A 135 -20.64 -24.20 -2.29
N LEU A 136 -20.91 -24.93 -1.20
CA LEU A 136 -20.80 -24.38 0.16
C LEU A 136 -19.33 -24.07 0.52
N ILE A 137 -18.38 -24.89 0.08
CA ILE A 137 -16.95 -24.61 0.22
C ILE A 137 -16.58 -23.37 -0.60
N ALA A 138 -17.02 -23.28 -1.86
CA ALA A 138 -16.76 -22.14 -2.72
C ALA A 138 -17.31 -20.84 -2.11
N PHE A 139 -18.56 -20.83 -1.63
CA PHE A 139 -19.15 -19.67 -0.96
C PHE A 139 -18.39 -19.29 0.31
N THR A 140 -17.92 -20.28 1.08
CA THR A 140 -17.08 -20.02 2.26
C THR A 140 -15.78 -19.33 1.87
N ILE A 141 -15.09 -19.81 0.83
CA ILE A 141 -13.84 -19.21 0.34
C ILE A 141 -14.08 -17.80 -0.21
N ILE A 142 -15.10 -17.63 -1.05
CA ILE A 142 -15.47 -16.32 -1.62
C ILE A 142 -15.80 -15.32 -0.52
N SER A 143 -16.55 -15.74 0.50
CA SER A 143 -16.91 -14.87 1.63
C SER A 143 -15.69 -14.42 2.44
N LEU A 144 -14.70 -15.30 2.64
CA LEU A 144 -13.43 -14.98 3.30
C LEU A 144 -12.58 -14.04 2.45
N LEU A 145 -12.49 -14.28 1.14
CA LEU A 145 -11.76 -13.41 0.21
C LEU A 145 -12.28 -11.97 0.24
N ILE A 146 -13.60 -11.81 0.18
CA ILE A 146 -14.27 -10.50 0.28
C ILE A 146 -14.09 -9.89 1.67
N ALA A 147 -14.16 -10.70 2.73
CA ALA A 147 -13.97 -10.23 4.11
C ALA A 147 -12.56 -9.66 4.36
N PHE A 148 -11.54 -10.26 3.75
CA PHE A 148 -10.14 -9.91 3.99
C PHE A 148 -9.48 -9.06 2.91
N ASP A 149 -10.23 -8.67 1.85
CA ASP A 149 -9.70 -8.00 0.65
C ASP A 149 -8.46 -8.72 0.08
N VAL A 150 -8.42 -10.05 0.18
CA VAL A 150 -7.28 -10.83 -0.31
C VAL A 150 -7.41 -10.97 -1.82
N HIS A 151 -6.37 -10.54 -2.55
CA HIS A 151 -6.32 -10.73 -3.99
C HIS A 151 -6.22 -12.24 -4.31
N PRO A 152 -7.13 -12.82 -5.12
CA PRO A 152 -7.13 -14.25 -5.42
C PRO A 152 -5.77 -14.76 -5.93
N GLY A 153 -5.07 -13.93 -6.71
CA GLY A 153 -3.75 -14.25 -7.26
C GLY A 153 -2.67 -14.59 -6.23
N LEU A 154 -2.71 -14.01 -5.02
CA LEU A 154 -1.76 -14.35 -3.95
C LEU A 154 -2.01 -15.74 -3.38
N LEU A 155 -3.28 -16.16 -3.31
CA LEU A 155 -3.64 -17.52 -2.88
C LEU A 155 -3.29 -18.55 -3.95
N PHE A 156 -3.53 -18.25 -5.23
CA PHE A 156 -3.14 -19.15 -6.32
C PHE A 156 -1.62 -19.30 -6.42
N ALA A 157 -0.84 -18.25 -6.16
CA ALA A 157 0.61 -18.34 -6.07
C ALA A 157 1.06 -19.27 -4.92
N SER A 158 0.49 -19.10 -3.72
CA SER A 158 0.79 -19.97 -2.58
C SER A 158 0.32 -21.41 -2.76
N ILE A 159 -0.83 -21.63 -3.41
CA ILE A 159 -1.34 -22.97 -3.75
C ILE A 159 -0.46 -23.61 -4.83
N LYS A 160 -0.02 -22.86 -5.85
CA LYS A 160 0.92 -23.32 -6.89
C LYS A 160 2.28 -23.65 -6.31
N GLU A 161 2.76 -22.88 -5.33
CA GLU A 161 4.01 -23.15 -4.61
C GLU A 161 3.89 -24.39 -3.69
N TYR A 162 2.70 -24.67 -3.15
CA TYR A 162 2.43 -25.85 -2.33
C TYR A 162 2.17 -27.12 -3.17
N LEU A 163 1.46 -27.01 -4.30
CA LEU A 163 1.21 -28.11 -5.24
C LEU A 163 2.41 -28.39 -6.15
N GLY A 164 3.23 -27.39 -6.43
CA GLY A 164 4.45 -27.50 -7.24
C GLY A 164 5.63 -28.14 -6.49
N ARG A 165 5.42 -28.54 -5.23
CA ARG A 165 6.48 -29.13 -4.40
C ARG A 165 6.58 -30.66 -4.46
N GLU A 166 5.70 -31.33 -5.21
CA GLU A 166 5.67 -32.80 -5.22
C GLU A 166 5.73 -33.50 -6.59
N LYS A 167 5.86 -32.79 -7.72
CA LYS A 167 6.10 -33.47 -9.01
C LYS A 167 7.00 -32.66 -9.94
N ASN A 168 8.28 -33.03 -9.96
CA ASN A 168 9.14 -32.92 -11.12
C ASN A 168 9.61 -34.33 -11.46
N GLU A 169 9.00 -34.95 -12.47
CA GLU A 169 9.64 -35.82 -13.46
C GLU A 169 8.61 -36.17 -14.55
N GLU A 170 8.91 -35.68 -15.76
CA GLU A 170 8.50 -36.10 -17.10
C GLU A 170 7.04 -36.43 -17.44
N SER A 171 6.43 -35.64 -18.33
CA SER A 171 6.39 -35.95 -19.78
C SER A 171 5.51 -34.95 -20.55
N GLU A 172 6.01 -34.60 -21.73
CA GLU A 172 5.43 -33.70 -22.73
C GLU A 172 4.19 -34.30 -23.43
N ILE A 173 3.26 -33.42 -23.83
CA ILE A 173 2.71 -33.20 -25.20
C ILE A 173 1.26 -32.71 -25.14
N ASP A 174 1.08 -31.52 -25.75
CA ASP A 174 -0.06 -30.90 -26.44
C ASP A 174 -1.52 -31.20 -26.06
N ASP A 175 -2.27 -30.12 -25.81
CA ASP A 175 -3.09 -29.51 -26.87
C ASP A 175 -3.55 -28.10 -26.41
N ASP A 176 -2.88 -27.11 -27.00
CA ASP A 176 -3.42 -25.94 -27.70
C ASP A 176 -4.78 -25.33 -27.29
N TYR A 177 -4.76 -24.02 -26.96
CA TYR A 177 -5.61 -22.98 -27.57
C TYR A 177 -5.00 -21.59 -27.29
N GLU A 178 -4.66 -20.93 -28.40
CA GLU A 178 -4.05 -19.61 -28.61
C GLU A 178 -4.70 -18.43 -27.88
N GLU A 179 -3.90 -17.42 -27.54
CA GLU A 179 -4.19 -16.05 -28.00
C GLU A 179 -2.88 -15.25 -28.18
N GLU A 180 -2.79 -14.70 -29.38
CA GLU A 180 -1.69 -14.09 -30.12
C GLU A 180 -1.38 -12.66 -29.66
N TYR A 181 -0.09 -12.33 -29.49
CA TYR A 181 0.43 -10.99 -29.72
C TYR A 181 1.76 -11.12 -30.47
N GLU A 182 1.70 -10.79 -31.76
CA GLU A 182 2.87 -10.54 -32.61
C GLU A 182 3.61 -9.30 -32.10
N ASP A 183 4.86 -9.48 -31.66
CA ASP A 183 5.85 -8.40 -31.62
C ASP A 183 6.65 -8.49 -32.94
N GLU A 184 6.35 -7.60 -33.88
CA GLU A 184 7.25 -7.33 -35.01
C GLU A 184 8.49 -6.59 -34.48
N GLU A 185 9.62 -7.29 -34.49
CA GLU A 185 10.95 -6.69 -34.39
C GLU A 185 11.18 -5.77 -35.59
N ILE A 186 11.38 -4.47 -35.34
CA ILE A 186 11.98 -3.56 -36.31
C ILE A 186 13.46 -3.45 -35.97
N ASP A 187 14.24 -4.07 -36.84
CA ASP A 187 15.67 -3.89 -37.07
C ASP A 187 15.96 -2.44 -37.50
N GLY A 188 17.05 -1.88 -37.00
CA GLY A 188 17.40 -0.48 -37.19
C GLY A 188 18.79 -0.19 -36.65
N ASP A 189 19.79 -0.67 -37.37
CA ASP A 189 21.18 -0.24 -37.33
C ASP A 189 21.31 1.29 -37.27
N GLU A 190 22.18 1.81 -36.40
CA GLU A 190 23.08 2.93 -36.72
C GLU A 190 24.15 3.11 -35.62
N GLU A 191 25.36 2.67 -35.98
CA GLU A 191 26.68 3.28 -35.72
C GLU A 191 27.17 3.46 -34.26
N ASP A 192 27.89 2.44 -33.78
CA ASP A 192 28.86 2.55 -32.68
C ASP A 192 30.15 3.23 -33.16
N GLU A 193 30.44 4.43 -32.63
CA GLU A 193 31.76 5.05 -32.72
C GLU A 193 32.71 4.46 -31.66
N ASP A 194 33.85 3.97 -32.15
CA ASP A 194 35.04 3.51 -31.42
C ASP A 194 35.42 4.41 -30.23
N TYR A 195 35.59 3.81 -29.05
CA TYR A 195 36.55 4.29 -28.06
C TYR A 195 37.35 3.10 -27.50
N GLU A 196 38.67 3.24 -27.65
CA GLU A 196 39.74 2.30 -27.36
C GLU A 196 39.76 1.83 -25.89
N GLU A 197 39.96 0.51 -25.71
CA GLU A 197 40.33 -0.11 -24.45
C GLU A 197 41.81 0.13 -24.14
N GLU A 198 42.12 0.69 -22.95
CA GLU A 198 43.38 0.44 -22.25
C GLU A 198 43.09 0.05 -20.77
N ASP A 199 43.36 -1.22 -20.49
CA ASP A 199 44.21 -1.73 -19.41
C ASP A 199 43.77 -1.53 -17.94
N GLY A 200 43.10 -2.57 -17.41
CA GLY A 200 43.66 -3.41 -16.33
C GLY A 200 43.79 -2.84 -14.91
N VAL A 201 42.79 -3.10 -14.07
CA VAL A 201 43.00 -3.41 -12.64
C VAL A 201 42.03 -4.52 -12.22
N GLU A 202 42.59 -5.60 -11.69
CA GLU A 202 41.92 -6.81 -11.20
C GLU A 202 40.92 -6.51 -10.06
N GLU A 203 39.68 -6.97 -10.19
CA GLU A 203 38.71 -7.05 -9.09
C GLU A 203 38.95 -8.32 -8.27
N GLU A 204 39.41 -8.17 -7.01
CA GLU A 204 39.37 -9.26 -6.03
C GLU A 204 37.97 -9.39 -5.40
N GLU A 205 37.39 -10.59 -5.49
CA GLU A 205 36.15 -10.96 -4.79
C GLU A 205 36.29 -10.90 -3.26
N PRO A 206 35.30 -10.37 -2.51
CA PRO A 206 35.32 -10.44 -1.06
C PRO A 206 34.95 -11.86 -0.59
N LYS A 207 35.96 -12.58 -0.11
CA LYS A 207 35.83 -13.88 0.57
C LYS A 207 34.86 -13.80 1.75
N LYS A 208 33.81 -14.62 1.70
CA LYS A 208 32.91 -14.92 2.83
C LYS A 208 33.70 -15.63 3.94
N THR A 209 34.06 -14.91 4.99
CA THR A 209 34.49 -15.51 6.26
C THR A 209 33.33 -15.52 7.25
N GLY A 210 32.97 -16.72 7.69
CA GLY A 210 31.89 -16.98 8.62
C GLY A 210 32.22 -16.49 10.03
N PHE A 211 31.30 -15.73 10.62
CA PHE A 211 31.32 -15.31 12.03
C PHE A 211 30.21 -15.95 12.87
N TRP A 212 29.66 -17.09 12.42
CA TRP A 212 28.74 -17.89 13.24
C TRP A 212 29.53 -18.90 14.06
N ASN A 213 30.16 -18.45 15.14
CA ASN A 213 30.45 -19.27 16.33
C ASN A 213 31.20 -18.46 17.40
N ILE A 214 30.50 -17.55 18.10
CA ILE A 214 30.88 -17.17 19.47
C ILE A 214 29.62 -17.14 20.36
N ALA A 215 29.57 -18.19 21.19
CA ALA A 215 29.10 -18.20 22.56
C ALA A 215 27.64 -17.87 22.87
N LYS A 216 26.86 -18.95 22.97
CA LYS A 216 25.88 -19.15 24.03
C LYS A 216 26.62 -19.15 25.38
N LYS A 217 26.15 -18.31 26.32
CA LYS A 217 26.28 -18.37 27.80
C LYS A 217 27.22 -17.35 28.48
N GLN A 218 26.65 -16.22 28.92
CA GLN A 218 26.73 -15.59 30.26
C GLN A 218 25.86 -14.32 30.19
N GLU A 219 24.68 -14.33 30.82
CA GLU A 219 24.38 -13.77 32.15
C GLU A 219 24.53 -12.25 32.22
N GLU A 220 23.42 -11.64 32.65
CA GLU A 220 23.10 -10.23 32.84
C GLU A 220 24.28 -9.35 33.30
N GLU A 221 24.84 -8.59 32.36
CA GLU A 221 25.46 -7.29 32.65
C GLU A 221 24.80 -6.25 31.74
N GLU A 222 24.32 -5.18 32.36
CA GLU A 222 23.79 -3.99 31.68
C GLU A 222 24.83 -3.47 30.69
N MET A 223 24.60 -3.73 29.41
CA MET A 223 25.40 -3.21 28.33
C MET A 223 25.14 -1.70 28.21
N ASN A 224 25.92 -0.90 28.94
CA ASN A 224 26.12 0.51 28.64
C ASN A 224 26.94 0.60 27.33
N ILE A 225 26.27 0.46 26.18
CA ILE A 225 26.87 0.52 24.83
C ILE A 225 27.11 1.99 24.38
N ILE A 226 27.32 2.91 25.31
CA ILE A 226 27.84 4.24 24.97
C ILE A 226 29.22 4.33 25.61
N SER A 227 30.19 3.59 25.05
CA SER A 227 31.57 4.02 25.18
C SER A 227 31.64 5.36 24.45
N THR A 228 31.74 6.45 25.21
CA THR A 228 31.98 7.77 24.66
C THR A 228 33.27 7.70 23.87
N PHE A 229 33.17 7.56 22.54
CA PHE A 229 34.31 7.81 21.68
C PHE A 229 34.71 9.26 21.97
N SER A 230 35.86 9.42 22.61
CA SER A 230 36.40 10.69 23.07
C SER A 230 37.42 11.20 22.05
N GLY A 231 37.01 11.28 20.78
CA GLY A 231 37.75 11.93 19.71
C GLY A 231 36.97 13.13 19.19
N ASP A 232 37.66 14.16 18.70
CA ASP A 232 36.99 15.18 17.90
C ASP A 232 36.65 14.56 16.54
N TYR A 233 35.37 14.30 16.29
CA TYR A 233 34.91 13.79 15.01
C TYR A 233 34.99 14.90 13.97
N GLU A 234 35.77 14.65 12.93
CA GLU A 234 35.81 15.49 11.73
C GLU A 234 34.97 14.81 10.64
N PRO A 235 33.96 15.50 10.08
CA PRO A 235 33.13 14.92 9.03
C PRO A 235 33.98 14.64 7.78
N PRO A 236 33.69 13.54 7.05
CA PRO A 236 34.40 13.25 5.81
C PRO A 236 34.18 14.36 4.77
N PRO A 237 35.11 14.53 3.80
CA PRO A 237 34.96 15.57 2.79
C PRO A 237 33.74 15.32 1.89
N ILE A 238 33.10 16.40 1.42
CA ILE A 238 31.92 16.35 0.53
C ILE A 238 32.25 15.66 -0.81
N SER A 239 33.52 15.63 -1.21
CA SER A 239 33.98 14.99 -2.45
C SER A 239 33.71 13.48 -2.50
N LEU A 240 33.52 12.81 -1.36
CA LEU A 240 33.12 11.40 -1.31
C LEU A 240 31.65 11.17 -1.69
N LEU A 241 30.84 12.23 -1.70
CA LEU A 241 29.42 12.16 -2.02
C LEU A 241 29.19 12.29 -3.53
N GLY A 242 28.21 11.54 -4.03
CA GLY A 242 27.78 11.63 -5.42
C GLY A 242 27.25 13.02 -5.77
N LYS A 243 27.65 13.53 -6.93
CA LYS A 243 27.08 14.73 -7.58
C LYS A 243 25.85 14.36 -8.40
N ASN A 244 25.05 15.36 -8.78
CA ASN A 244 23.94 15.13 -9.72
C ASN A 244 24.48 14.61 -11.06
N LYS A 245 23.82 13.59 -11.61
CA LYS A 245 24.16 12.99 -12.91
C LYS A 245 22.98 13.04 -13.86
N GLY A 246 23.22 13.41 -15.12
CA GLY A 246 22.21 13.58 -16.15
C GLY A 246 21.54 14.95 -16.13
N LYS A 247 21.00 15.37 -17.28
CA LYS A 247 20.20 16.60 -17.42
C LYS A 247 18.73 16.23 -17.58
N PRO A 248 17.80 16.90 -16.87
CA PRO A 248 16.39 16.56 -17.00
C PRO A 248 15.88 17.03 -18.36
N SER A 249 15.10 16.20 -19.04
CA SER A 249 14.42 16.57 -20.28
C SER A 249 12.94 16.17 -20.20
N SER A 250 12.06 17.13 -20.46
CA SER A 250 10.61 16.94 -20.48
C SER A 250 10.09 16.37 -21.80
N GLY A 251 10.96 16.22 -22.81
CA GLY A 251 10.56 16.03 -24.20
C GLY A 251 10.01 17.33 -24.82
N ASP A 252 8.98 17.21 -25.66
CA ASP A 252 8.33 18.37 -26.31
C ASP A 252 7.30 19.02 -25.38
N ILE A 253 7.74 20.08 -24.71
CA ILE A 253 6.91 20.89 -23.80
C ILE A 253 5.66 21.43 -24.50
N LYS A 254 5.78 21.90 -25.75
CA LYS A 254 4.66 22.53 -26.47
C LYS A 254 3.63 21.48 -26.89
N ALA A 255 4.09 20.32 -27.35
CA ALA A 255 3.21 19.20 -27.66
C ALA A 255 2.41 18.76 -26.43
N ASN A 256 3.09 18.55 -25.29
CA ASN A 256 2.44 18.13 -24.04
C ASN A 256 1.42 19.17 -23.54
N MET A 257 1.73 20.47 -23.60
CA MET A 257 0.77 21.53 -23.28
C MET A 257 -0.48 21.47 -24.16
N ASN A 258 -0.32 21.24 -25.45
CA ASN A 258 -1.43 21.13 -26.40
C ASN A 258 -2.28 19.88 -26.15
N ILE A 259 -1.63 18.74 -25.84
CA ILE A 259 -2.31 17.49 -25.48
C ILE A 259 -3.16 17.68 -24.23
N ILE A 260 -2.59 18.26 -23.17
CA ILE A 260 -3.30 18.57 -21.92
C ILE A 260 -4.53 19.44 -22.21
N LYS A 261 -4.31 20.56 -22.90
CA LYS A 261 -5.38 21.51 -23.23
C LYS A 261 -6.49 20.85 -24.04
N ARG A 262 -6.16 20.12 -25.11
CA ARG A 262 -7.13 19.45 -25.98
C ARG A 262 -7.90 18.35 -25.25
N THR A 263 -7.20 17.57 -24.42
CA THR A 263 -7.84 16.51 -23.62
C THR A 263 -8.90 17.10 -22.70
N LEU A 264 -8.56 18.14 -21.94
CA LEU A 264 -9.52 18.80 -21.05
C LEU A 264 -10.69 19.44 -21.81
N GLN A 265 -10.40 20.07 -22.96
CA GLN A 265 -11.43 20.64 -23.84
C GLN A 265 -12.42 19.58 -24.37
N ASN A 266 -11.94 18.40 -24.74
CA ASN A 266 -12.80 17.30 -25.20
C ASN A 266 -13.82 16.86 -24.14
N PHE A 267 -13.49 17.02 -22.85
CA PHE A 267 -14.40 16.76 -21.73
C PHE A 267 -15.19 18.01 -21.28
N GLY A 268 -15.20 19.08 -22.09
CA GLY A 268 -15.91 20.32 -21.79
C GLY A 268 -15.32 21.03 -20.57
N ILE A 269 -13.99 21.03 -20.44
CA ILE A 269 -13.25 21.82 -19.45
C ILE A 269 -12.32 22.76 -20.21
N GLU A 270 -12.69 24.03 -20.23
CA GLU A 270 -11.84 25.08 -20.78
C GLU A 270 -10.76 25.47 -19.77
N VAL A 271 -9.51 25.46 -20.24
CA VAL A 271 -8.33 25.86 -19.47
C VAL A 271 -7.43 26.76 -20.29
N GLU A 272 -6.74 27.67 -19.60
CA GLU A 272 -5.65 28.47 -20.13
C GLU A 272 -4.33 27.92 -19.59
N MET A 273 -3.40 27.58 -20.48
CA MET A 273 -2.08 27.09 -20.06
C MET A 273 -1.24 28.29 -19.59
N ASP A 274 -0.51 28.12 -18.49
CA ASP A 274 0.33 29.15 -17.87
C ASP A 274 1.82 28.70 -17.92
N GLU A 275 2.54 28.77 -16.79
CA GLU A 275 3.95 28.40 -16.71
C GLU A 275 4.20 26.88 -16.75
N VAL A 276 5.37 26.50 -17.28
CA VAL A 276 5.91 25.12 -17.21
C VAL A 276 7.18 25.15 -16.39
N SER A 277 7.26 24.29 -15.37
CA SER A 277 8.43 24.13 -14.50
C SER A 277 9.02 22.75 -14.69
N VAL A 278 10.22 22.68 -15.25
CA VAL A 278 10.96 21.42 -15.45
C VAL A 278 11.74 21.08 -14.20
N GLY A 279 11.38 19.96 -13.56
CA GLY A 279 12.07 19.43 -12.40
C GLY A 279 13.05 18.31 -12.75
N PRO A 280 13.76 17.75 -11.75
CA PRO A 280 14.72 16.67 -11.97
C PRO A 280 14.09 15.36 -12.48
N THR A 281 12.88 15.04 -12.00
CA THR A 281 12.19 13.77 -12.29
C THR A 281 10.87 13.96 -13.02
N VAL A 282 10.20 15.09 -12.79
CA VAL A 282 8.88 15.41 -13.33
C VAL A 282 8.86 16.85 -13.83
N THR A 283 8.01 17.13 -14.80
CA THR A 283 7.71 18.47 -15.30
C THR A 283 6.29 18.84 -14.91
N ARG A 284 6.13 20.01 -14.30
CA ARG A 284 4.82 20.53 -13.90
C ARG A 284 4.33 21.52 -14.95
N TYR A 285 3.17 21.23 -15.52
CA TYR A 285 2.41 22.10 -16.40
C TYR A 285 1.33 22.79 -15.59
N SER A 286 1.42 24.12 -15.44
CA SER A 286 0.42 24.90 -14.72
C SER A 286 -0.65 25.42 -15.68
N MET A 287 -1.89 25.45 -15.21
CA MET A 287 -3.02 25.95 -15.98
C MET A 287 -4.08 26.60 -15.10
N LYS A 288 -4.83 27.53 -15.68
CA LYS A 288 -5.96 28.21 -15.05
C LYS A 288 -7.27 27.67 -15.63
N PRO A 289 -8.12 27.00 -14.83
CA PRO A 289 -9.43 26.58 -15.30
C PRO A 289 -10.40 27.77 -15.41
N ALA A 290 -11.34 27.68 -16.35
CA ALA A 290 -12.41 28.66 -16.48
C ALA A 290 -13.27 28.78 -15.20
N GLU A 291 -13.89 29.95 -15.01
CA GLU A 291 -14.75 30.19 -13.83
C GLU A 291 -15.90 29.18 -13.75
N GLY A 292 -16.18 28.70 -12.53
CA GLY A 292 -17.24 27.73 -12.28
C GLY A 292 -16.89 26.27 -12.60
N VAL A 293 -15.71 25.99 -13.17
CA VAL A 293 -15.21 24.62 -13.31
C VAL A 293 -14.92 24.05 -11.91
N ARG A 294 -15.54 22.90 -11.60
CA ARG A 294 -15.27 22.18 -10.36
C ARG A 294 -13.93 21.45 -10.47
N LEU A 295 -13.00 21.70 -9.55
CA LEU A 295 -11.69 21.03 -9.51
C LEU A 295 -11.79 19.50 -9.51
N ALA A 296 -12.80 18.94 -8.85
CA ALA A 296 -13.06 17.50 -8.85
C ALA A 296 -13.27 16.90 -10.25
N ARG A 297 -13.77 17.68 -11.22
CA ARG A 297 -13.89 17.23 -12.62
C ARG A 297 -12.54 17.09 -13.29
N ILE A 298 -11.58 17.95 -12.96
CA ILE A 298 -10.22 17.91 -13.51
C ILE A 298 -9.47 16.71 -12.93
N VAL A 299 -9.55 16.52 -11.60
CA VAL A 299 -8.94 15.37 -10.92
C VAL A 299 -9.50 14.04 -11.44
N ALA A 300 -10.79 13.98 -11.77
CA ALA A 300 -11.42 12.79 -12.35
C ALA A 300 -10.91 12.41 -13.75
N LEU A 301 -10.19 13.31 -14.45
CA LEU A 301 -9.61 13.04 -15.76
C LEU A 301 -8.18 12.51 -15.71
N HIS A 302 -7.68 12.15 -14.52
CA HIS A 302 -6.35 11.56 -14.32
C HIS A 302 -6.00 10.48 -15.35
N SER A 303 -6.78 9.40 -15.44
CA SER A 303 -6.50 8.29 -16.36
C SER A 303 -6.57 8.69 -17.84
N ASN A 304 -7.41 9.66 -18.19
CA ASN A 304 -7.48 10.18 -19.57
C ASN A 304 -6.24 11.00 -19.91
N LEU A 305 -5.71 11.76 -18.96
CA LEU A 305 -4.47 12.52 -19.12
C LEU A 305 -3.27 11.58 -19.21
N GLU A 306 -3.21 10.52 -18.41
CA GLU A 306 -2.16 9.49 -18.53
C GLU A 306 -2.14 8.85 -19.92
N LEU A 307 -3.32 8.46 -20.41
CA LEU A 307 -3.47 7.88 -21.75
C LEU A 307 -3.06 8.88 -22.85
N ALA A 308 -3.54 10.12 -22.78
CA ALA A 308 -3.29 11.11 -23.81
C ALA A 308 -1.82 11.56 -23.87
N LEU A 309 -1.14 11.60 -22.71
CA LEU A 309 0.27 11.98 -22.61
C LEU A 309 1.23 10.79 -22.79
N ALA A 310 0.70 9.57 -22.94
CA ALA A 310 1.50 8.33 -22.94
C ALA A 310 2.48 8.27 -21.75
N ALA A 311 2.01 8.71 -20.58
CA ALA A 311 2.85 8.83 -19.39
C ALA A 311 2.11 8.32 -18.16
N SER A 312 2.76 7.45 -17.38
CA SER A 312 2.24 6.99 -16.09
C SER A 312 3.38 6.86 -15.06
N PRO A 313 3.16 7.26 -13.79
CA PRO A 313 1.98 7.94 -13.28
C PRO A 313 1.98 9.45 -13.57
N VAL A 314 0.82 10.04 -13.86
CA VAL A 314 0.62 11.50 -13.86
C VAL A 314 0.07 11.94 -12.51
N ARG A 315 0.43 13.13 -12.00
CA ARG A 315 -0.14 13.67 -10.75
C ARG A 315 -0.84 15.00 -11.00
N ILE A 316 -2.05 15.16 -10.45
CA ILE A 316 -2.84 16.40 -10.56
C ILE A 316 -2.85 17.10 -9.20
N GLU A 317 -2.33 18.33 -9.15
CA GLU A 317 -2.29 19.19 -7.98
C GLU A 317 -3.26 20.36 -8.14
N ALA A 318 -4.40 20.31 -7.43
CA ALA A 318 -5.49 21.26 -7.59
C ALA A 318 -6.02 21.75 -6.22
N PRO A 319 -5.82 23.02 -5.82
CA PRO A 319 -4.95 24.03 -6.44
C PRO A 319 -3.46 23.83 -6.05
N ILE A 320 -2.56 24.46 -6.82
CA ILE A 320 -1.16 24.61 -6.42
C ILE A 320 -1.08 25.51 -5.17
N PRO A 321 -0.42 25.09 -4.07
CA PRO A 321 -0.30 25.90 -2.86
C PRO A 321 0.23 27.31 -3.14
N GLY A 322 -0.50 28.32 -2.68
CA GLY A 322 -0.14 29.73 -2.88
C GLY A 322 -0.44 30.29 -4.28
N LYS A 323 -0.95 29.49 -5.23
CA LYS A 323 -1.33 29.95 -6.58
C LYS A 323 -2.78 29.56 -6.90
N SER A 324 -3.47 30.38 -7.69
CA SER A 324 -4.83 30.06 -8.18
C SER A 324 -4.78 29.26 -9.49
N LEU A 325 -3.97 28.20 -9.51
CA LEU A 325 -3.66 27.38 -10.68
C LEU A 325 -3.81 25.89 -10.35
N VAL A 326 -3.98 25.08 -11.38
CA VAL A 326 -3.92 23.61 -11.31
C VAL A 326 -2.63 23.15 -11.97
N GLY A 327 -1.89 22.26 -11.31
CA GLY A 327 -0.66 21.67 -11.83
C GLY A 327 -0.89 20.24 -12.32
N ILE A 328 -0.38 19.91 -13.49
CA ILE A 328 -0.28 18.53 -13.99
C ILE A 328 1.20 18.17 -14.04
N GLU A 329 1.60 17.20 -13.24
CA GLU A 329 2.97 16.70 -13.15
C GLU A 329 3.11 15.46 -14.01
N VAL A 330 3.99 15.53 -15.01
CA VAL A 330 4.27 14.46 -15.96
C VAL A 330 5.71 14.00 -15.78
N PRO A 331 5.99 12.69 -15.73
CA PRO A 331 7.35 12.17 -15.71
C PRO A 331 8.19 12.71 -16.87
N ASN A 332 9.44 13.05 -16.58
CA ASN A 332 10.40 13.45 -17.61
C ASN A 332 10.81 12.24 -18.47
N THR A 333 11.12 12.50 -19.75
CA THR A 333 11.68 11.49 -20.67
C THR A 333 13.12 11.15 -20.29
N ALA A 334 13.91 12.14 -19.85
CA ALA A 334 15.22 11.91 -19.23
C ALA A 334 15.22 12.43 -17.79
N ARG A 335 15.58 11.56 -16.83
CA ARG A 335 15.60 11.87 -15.39
C ARG A 335 17.02 12.16 -14.92
N THR A 336 17.17 13.15 -14.05
CA THR A 336 18.45 13.41 -13.36
C THR A 336 18.52 12.61 -12.07
N THR A 337 19.62 11.88 -11.89
CA THR A 337 19.92 11.25 -10.60
C THR A 337 20.42 12.32 -9.63
N LEU A 338 19.72 12.46 -8.50
CA LEU A 338 20.05 13.43 -7.47
C LEU A 338 21.14 12.86 -6.57
N GLY A 339 22.29 13.53 -6.57
CA GLY A 339 23.39 13.25 -5.66
C GLY A 339 23.17 13.92 -4.31
N LEU A 340 23.80 13.39 -3.26
CA LEU A 340 23.74 13.97 -1.94
C LEU A 340 24.66 15.19 -1.77
N ALA A 341 25.76 15.25 -2.54
CA ALA A 341 26.75 16.32 -2.42
C ALA A 341 26.14 17.73 -2.54
N PRO A 342 25.32 18.05 -3.56
CA PRO A 342 24.76 19.39 -3.73
C PRO A 342 23.79 19.79 -2.60
N ILE A 343 23.14 18.80 -1.97
CA ILE A 343 22.18 19.04 -0.90
C ILE A 343 22.92 19.33 0.41
N LEU A 344 24.01 18.60 0.71
CA LEU A 344 24.79 18.84 1.92
C LEU A 344 25.78 20.01 1.78
N SER A 345 26.14 20.39 0.56
CA SER A 345 27.01 21.55 0.30
C SER A 345 26.27 22.89 0.28
N SER A 346 24.94 22.91 0.48
CA SER A 346 24.18 24.16 0.45
C SER A 346 24.48 25.02 1.68
N ASP A 347 24.34 26.34 1.53
CA ASP A 347 24.47 27.27 2.66
C ASP A 347 23.40 27.01 3.74
N GLU A 348 22.18 26.63 3.33
CA GLU A 348 21.10 26.32 4.26
C GLU A 348 21.45 25.12 5.17
N PHE A 349 22.17 24.12 4.65
CA PHE A 349 22.59 22.98 5.44
C PHE A 349 23.83 23.27 6.28
N THR A 350 24.85 23.86 5.66
CA THR A 350 26.16 24.09 6.29
C THR A 350 26.11 25.16 7.38
N GLN A 351 25.34 26.23 7.18
CA GLN A 351 25.25 27.36 8.11
C GLN A 351 24.08 27.24 9.11
N SER A 352 23.31 26.14 9.07
CA SER A 352 22.19 25.97 9.99
C SER A 352 22.66 25.77 11.44
N GLU A 353 21.97 26.40 12.39
CA GLU A 353 22.18 26.20 13.84
C GLU A 353 21.53 24.91 14.39
N LYS A 354 20.69 24.22 13.58
CA LYS A 354 19.88 23.08 14.04
C LYS A 354 20.70 21.79 14.05
N SER A 355 21.19 21.35 15.20
CA SER A 355 22.06 20.16 15.32
C SER A 355 21.54 18.91 14.58
N LEU A 356 20.26 18.58 14.72
CA LEU A 356 19.62 17.42 14.09
C LEU A 356 18.95 17.72 12.73
N LEU A 357 19.58 18.55 11.89
CA LEU A 357 19.11 18.83 10.55
C LEU A 357 19.45 17.67 9.60
N MET A 358 18.45 17.18 8.85
CA MET A 358 18.58 16.06 7.92
C MET A 358 18.13 16.49 6.53
N ALA A 359 18.85 16.07 5.49
CA ALA A 359 18.44 16.27 4.10
C ALA A 359 17.34 15.27 3.71
N LEU A 360 16.19 15.78 3.25
CA LEU A 360 15.08 14.95 2.78
C LEU A 360 15.15 14.67 1.28
N GLY A 361 15.69 15.63 0.51
CA GLY A 361 15.80 15.54 -0.94
C GLY A 361 15.71 16.93 -1.57
N THR A 362 15.28 16.98 -2.83
CA THR A 362 14.99 18.22 -3.54
C THR A 362 13.53 18.27 -3.97
N SER A 363 12.99 19.47 -4.11
CA SER A 363 11.65 19.70 -4.64
C SER A 363 11.62 19.49 -6.16
N ILE A 364 10.42 19.55 -6.72
CA ILE A 364 10.21 19.61 -8.18
C ILE A 364 10.88 20.82 -8.84
N SER A 365 11.15 21.91 -8.11
CA SER A 365 11.92 23.05 -8.65
C SER A 365 13.42 22.90 -8.44
N GLY A 366 13.89 21.76 -7.94
CA GLY A 366 15.29 21.49 -7.65
C GLY A 366 15.82 22.11 -6.36
N THR A 367 14.97 22.77 -5.57
CA THR A 367 15.38 23.36 -4.29
C THR A 367 15.55 22.28 -3.23
N PRO A 368 16.68 22.24 -2.50
CA PRO A 368 16.87 21.26 -1.44
C PRO A 368 15.86 21.48 -0.30
N HIS A 369 15.46 20.39 0.36
CA HIS A 369 14.59 20.42 1.51
C HIS A 369 15.18 19.65 2.69
N TYR A 370 15.06 20.26 3.86
CA TYR A 370 15.61 19.74 5.11
C TYR A 370 14.52 19.55 6.16
N GLY A 371 14.65 18.48 6.95
CA GLY A 371 13.84 18.22 8.13
C GLY A 371 14.68 18.37 9.40
N ASN A 372 14.09 18.87 10.49
CA ASN A 372 14.75 18.89 11.79
C ASN A 372 14.18 17.79 12.67
N LEU A 373 14.98 16.76 12.99
CA LEU A 373 14.55 15.64 13.83
C LEU A 373 14.19 16.09 15.24
N ALA A 374 14.81 17.14 15.78
CA ALA A 374 14.46 17.67 17.10
C ALA A 374 13.01 18.18 17.18
N ARG A 375 12.43 18.62 16.05
CA ARG A 375 11.01 19.04 15.95
C ARG A 375 10.08 17.90 15.55
N MET A 376 10.63 16.76 15.15
CA MET A 376 9.94 15.55 14.73
C MET A 376 10.55 14.37 15.51
N PRO A 377 10.36 14.29 16.84
CA PRO A 377 11.14 13.42 17.71
C PRO A 377 11.03 11.93 17.34
N HIS A 378 9.96 11.57 16.62
CA HIS A 378 9.81 10.27 15.99
C HIS A 378 9.42 10.46 14.52
N LEU A 379 10.05 9.68 13.64
CA LEU A 379 9.81 9.71 12.20
C LEU A 379 9.43 8.29 11.73
N LEU A 380 8.28 8.15 11.06
CA LEU A 380 7.87 6.91 10.41
C LEU A 380 8.27 6.95 8.93
N ILE A 381 9.02 5.95 8.47
CA ILE A 381 9.41 5.80 7.06
C ILE A 381 8.83 4.48 6.54
N ALA A 382 7.88 4.58 5.61
CA ALA A 382 7.19 3.43 5.01
C ALA A 382 7.26 3.51 3.47
N GLY A 383 7.27 2.34 2.81
CA GLY A 383 7.32 2.21 1.36
C GLY A 383 7.51 0.77 0.93
N ALA A 384 7.05 0.43 -0.28
CA ALA A 384 7.24 -0.88 -0.90
C ALA A 384 8.72 -1.15 -1.23
N THR A 385 9.07 -2.41 -1.47
CA THR A 385 10.42 -2.78 -1.94
C THR A 385 10.73 -2.03 -3.24
N GLY A 386 11.93 -1.45 -3.34
CA GLY A 386 12.34 -0.64 -4.49
C GLY A 386 11.91 0.83 -4.46
N ALA A 387 11.05 1.25 -3.53
CA ALA A 387 10.59 2.65 -3.44
C ALA A 387 11.64 3.64 -2.87
N GLY A 388 12.86 3.18 -2.55
CA GLY A 388 13.94 4.04 -2.04
C GLY A 388 13.99 4.21 -0.52
N LYS A 389 13.27 3.40 0.28
CA LYS A 389 13.27 3.47 1.75
C LYS A 389 14.68 3.35 2.36
N SER A 390 15.44 2.33 1.97
CA SER A 390 16.79 2.09 2.50
C SER A 390 17.75 3.23 2.13
N VAL A 391 17.68 3.72 0.89
CA VAL A 391 18.47 4.87 0.42
C VAL A 391 18.13 6.13 1.21
N THR A 392 16.85 6.35 1.50
CA THR A 392 16.39 7.47 2.34
C THR A 392 16.97 7.38 3.75
N ILE A 393 16.96 6.19 4.37
CA ILE A 393 17.55 5.99 5.70
C ILE A 393 19.05 6.29 5.68
N HIS A 394 19.79 5.78 4.68
CA HIS A 394 21.21 6.10 4.53
C HIS A 394 21.45 7.60 4.37
N ASN A 395 20.63 8.29 3.59
CA ASN A 395 20.71 9.74 3.43
C ASN A 395 20.49 10.48 4.76
N LEU A 396 19.48 10.09 5.55
CA LEU A 396 19.24 10.70 6.86
C LEU A 396 20.42 10.47 7.81
N ILE A 397 20.95 9.25 7.87
CA ILE A 397 22.11 8.90 8.70
C ILE A 397 23.33 9.71 8.26
N LEU A 398 23.61 9.78 6.95
CA LEU A 398 24.72 10.56 6.41
C LEU A 398 24.56 12.05 6.71
N SER A 399 23.35 12.59 6.59
CA SER A 399 23.09 13.99 6.96
C SER A 399 23.45 14.27 8.41
N LEU A 400 23.10 13.34 9.31
CA LEU A 400 23.45 13.44 10.73
C LEU A 400 24.96 13.28 10.95
N LEU A 401 25.63 12.35 10.28
CA LEU A 401 27.09 12.17 10.36
C LEU A 401 27.84 13.44 9.92
N TYR A 402 27.43 14.06 8.82
CA TYR A 402 28.06 15.29 8.33
C TYR A 402 27.79 16.51 9.22
N ARG A 403 26.77 16.47 10.10
CA ARG A 403 26.40 17.57 11.02
C ARG A 403 26.92 17.36 12.43
N LEU A 404 26.83 16.14 12.92
CA LEU A 404 27.03 15.79 14.30
C LEU A 404 28.39 15.12 14.42
N GLY A 405 29.38 15.92 14.78
CA GLY A 405 30.52 15.37 15.49
C GLY A 405 30.08 14.71 16.80
N GLN A 406 30.92 13.83 17.35
CA GLN A 406 30.65 13.00 18.55
C GLN A 406 30.02 13.77 19.73
N LYS A 407 30.23 15.09 19.84
CA LYS A 407 29.68 15.98 20.89
C LYS A 407 28.21 16.41 20.69
N GLY A 408 27.59 16.15 19.53
CA GLY A 408 26.24 16.64 19.21
C GLY A 408 25.08 15.69 19.52
N LEU A 409 25.36 14.43 19.87
CA LEU A 409 24.34 13.41 20.18
C LEU A 409 24.12 13.17 21.68
N SER A 410 24.87 13.85 22.56
CA SER A 410 24.77 13.71 24.02
C SER A 410 23.63 14.53 24.62
#